data_AF-A0A522NUH0-F1
#
_entry.id   AF-A0A522NUH0-F1
#
_cell.length_a   1.000
_cell.length_b   1.000
_cell.length_c   1.000
_cell.angle_alpha   90.00
_cell.angle_beta   90.00
_cell.angle_gamma   90.00
#
_symmetry.space_group_name_H-M   'P 1'
#
loop_
_entity.id
_entity.type
_entity.pdbx_description
1 polymer ?
#
loop_
_entity_poly.entity_id
_entity_poly.type
_entity_poly.pdbx_seq_one_letter_code
_entity_poly.pdbx_strand_id
1 'polypeptide(L)'
;MARGRRRRSPNMPSVGFLRGLLGRSGGSRGSEPTYFDIPPLGYLGVHGTLHHLPELVRIFRPGPEKVIVDVPAILIRDPRNRYDPNAVQVRVQDRLVGYIPAELAPEWSAYLAGVEAKGMTARATLHVWHRHAKYDEHARFYLNLRVEDAPPGRSRDEIRAERVAKRAAERERRAMERAEREEADAAQAEAWRAAGLCPGCGGPVEQSGGRGRPRIYCEVCHARRA
;
A
#
# COMPACT_ATOMS: atom_id res chain seq x y z
N MET A 1 -48.63 5.99 27.99
CA MET A 1 -48.03 6.65 29.17
C MET A 1 -47.26 5.60 29.98
N ALA A 2 -45.94 5.57 29.89
CA ALA A 2 -45.11 4.64 30.65
C ALA A 2 -43.92 5.40 31.25
N ARG A 3 -43.91 5.53 32.58
CA ARG A 3 -42.85 6.20 33.36
C ARG A 3 -41.74 5.18 33.63
N GLY A 4 -40.59 5.34 32.97
CA GLY A 4 -39.39 4.51 33.15
C GLY A 4 -38.35 5.18 34.05
N ARG A 5 -37.86 4.43 35.04
CA ARG A 5 -37.17 4.87 36.26
C ARG A 5 -35.78 5.51 36.02
N ARG A 6 -35.53 6.66 36.65
CA ARG A 6 -34.19 7.26 36.77
C ARG A 6 -33.37 6.45 37.79
N ARG A 7 -32.28 5.83 37.34
CA ARG A 7 -31.26 5.25 38.23
C ARG A 7 -30.36 6.39 38.72
N ARG A 8 -30.32 6.60 40.04
CA ARG A 8 -29.34 7.47 40.71
C ARG A 8 -28.02 6.70 40.81
N SER A 9 -26.96 7.24 40.23
CA SER A 9 -25.60 6.71 40.41
C SER A 9 -25.09 7.05 41.83
N PRO A 10 -24.32 6.16 42.47
CA PRO A 10 -23.72 6.42 43.77
C PRO A 10 -22.58 7.43 43.68
N ASN A 11 -22.55 8.29 44.69
CA ASN A 11 -21.54 9.28 45.03
C ASN A 11 -20.16 8.60 45.15
N MET A 12 -19.17 9.00 44.34
CA MET A 12 -17.78 8.61 44.56
C MET A 12 -17.08 9.61 45.50
N PRO A 13 -16.24 9.13 46.44
CA PRO A 13 -15.49 10.00 47.33
C PRO A 13 -14.41 10.79 46.58
N SER A 14 -14.36 12.08 46.88
CA SER A 14 -13.34 13.04 46.49
C SER A 14 -11.95 12.58 46.93
N VAL A 15 -11.11 12.17 45.97
CA VAL A 15 -9.69 11.91 46.22
C VAL A 15 -8.97 13.26 46.29
N GLY A 16 -8.23 13.43 47.39
CA GLY A 16 -7.63 14.67 47.84
C GLY A 16 -6.60 15.25 46.89
N PHE A 17 -6.64 16.58 46.89
CA PHE A 17 -5.57 17.53 46.61
C PHE A 17 -4.17 17.01 47.00
N LEU A 18 -3.32 16.76 46.01
CA LEU A 18 -1.88 16.94 46.14
C LEU A 18 -1.48 18.13 45.27
N ARG A 19 -1.44 19.31 45.90
CA ARG A 19 -0.82 20.54 45.41
C ARG A 19 0.71 20.32 45.42
N GLY A 20 1.21 19.58 44.43
CA GLY A 20 2.62 19.50 44.10
C GLY A 20 3.03 20.74 43.32
N LEU A 21 4.03 21.44 43.84
CA LEU A 21 4.75 22.58 43.26
C LEU A 21 4.83 22.52 41.72
N LEU A 22 3.99 23.33 41.06
CA LEU A 22 4.18 23.69 39.66
C LEU A 22 5.43 24.57 39.58
N GLY A 23 6.58 23.91 39.41
CA GLY A 23 7.74 24.50 38.78
C GLY A 23 7.27 25.11 37.47
N ARG A 24 7.17 26.43 37.46
CA ARG A 24 6.88 27.29 36.31
C ARG A 24 8.09 27.19 35.39
N SER A 25 8.24 26.05 34.72
CA SER A 25 9.18 25.89 33.62
C SER A 25 8.81 26.95 32.60
N GLY A 26 9.64 27.99 32.53
CA GLY A 26 9.47 29.08 31.59
C GLY A 26 9.25 28.48 30.22
N GLY A 27 8.04 28.68 29.68
CA GLY A 27 7.74 28.36 28.31
C GLY A 27 8.68 29.19 27.44
N SER A 28 9.82 28.60 27.08
CA SER A 28 10.60 29.05 25.95
C SER A 28 9.60 29.20 24.83
N ARG A 29 9.33 30.44 24.42
CA ARG A 29 8.51 30.74 23.26
C ARG A 29 9.07 29.87 22.15
N GLY A 30 8.35 28.81 21.79
CA GLY A 30 8.83 27.83 20.83
C GLY A 30 9.19 28.62 19.59
N SER A 31 10.47 28.64 19.24
CA SER A 31 10.90 29.20 17.97
C SER A 31 10.06 28.53 16.90
N GLU A 32 9.42 29.33 16.06
CA GLU A 32 8.58 28.83 14.99
C GLU A 32 9.38 27.77 14.20
N PRO A 33 8.83 26.57 13.97
CA PRO A 33 9.57 25.50 13.34
C PRO A 33 10.12 25.98 11.98
N THR A 34 11.42 25.84 11.79
CA THR A 34 12.06 26.16 10.51
C THR A 34 11.80 25.00 9.55
N TYR A 35 11.20 25.29 8.41
CA TYR A 35 10.88 24.29 7.40
C TYR A 35 11.95 24.23 6.32
N PHE A 36 12.27 23.02 5.88
CA PHE A 36 13.01 22.77 4.66
C PHE A 36 12.03 22.32 3.58
N ASP A 37 11.79 23.17 2.59
CA ASP A 37 10.89 22.87 1.47
C ASP A 37 11.57 21.97 0.45
N ILE A 38 11.04 20.76 0.29
CA ILE A 38 11.49 19.81 -0.73
C ILE A 38 10.92 20.24 -2.09
N PRO A 39 11.76 20.49 -3.10
CA PRO A 39 11.30 20.99 -4.39
C PRO A 39 10.46 19.93 -5.15
N PRO A 40 9.45 20.37 -5.92
CA PRO A 40 8.51 19.48 -6.61
C PRO A 40 9.03 19.08 -8.00
N LEU A 41 9.91 18.07 -8.10
CA LEU A 41 10.45 17.62 -9.41
C LEU A 41 9.90 16.26 -9.89
N GLY A 42 9.00 15.64 -9.13
CA GLY A 42 8.57 14.25 -9.33
C GLY A 42 7.29 13.89 -8.57
N TYR A 43 6.86 12.63 -8.66
CA TYR A 43 5.73 12.10 -7.88
C TYR A 43 6.13 10.84 -7.12
N LEU A 44 5.94 10.86 -5.81
CA LEU A 44 6.13 9.72 -4.91
C LEU A 44 4.79 9.31 -4.30
N GLY A 45 4.33 8.11 -4.65
CA GLY A 45 3.08 7.56 -4.10
C GLY A 45 3.19 7.34 -2.59
N VAL A 46 2.14 7.72 -1.85
CA VAL A 46 2.04 7.47 -0.41
C VAL A 46 1.35 6.12 -0.18
N HIS A 47 1.97 5.24 0.60
CA HIS A 47 1.47 3.91 0.94
C HIS A 47 0.75 3.89 2.29
N GLY A 48 -0.06 2.86 2.52
CA GLY A 48 -0.80 2.68 3.78
C GLY A 48 -2.00 3.63 3.97
N THR A 49 -2.37 4.39 2.94
CA THR A 49 -3.47 5.39 2.98
C THR A 49 -4.82 4.79 3.37
N LEU A 50 -5.06 3.52 3.03
CA LEU A 50 -6.28 2.79 3.40
C LEU A 50 -6.47 2.67 4.93
N HIS A 51 -5.38 2.58 5.70
CA HIS A 51 -5.45 2.54 7.16
C HIS A 51 -5.77 3.90 7.79
N HIS A 52 -5.71 4.97 7.00
CA HIS A 52 -5.89 6.36 7.45
C HIS A 52 -7.09 7.03 6.77
N LEU A 53 -8.00 6.26 6.14
CA LEU A 53 -9.21 6.79 5.49
C LEU A 53 -10.06 7.71 6.38
N PRO A 54 -10.31 7.39 7.68
CA PRO A 54 -11.07 8.31 8.53
C PRO A 54 -10.43 9.69 8.67
N GLU A 55 -9.10 9.76 8.72
CA GLU A 55 -8.37 11.03 8.79
C GLU A 55 -8.36 11.75 7.45
N LEU A 56 -8.18 11.03 6.34
CA LEU A 56 -8.28 11.59 4.99
C LEU A 56 -9.67 12.21 4.73
N VAL A 57 -10.75 11.53 5.12
CA VAL A 57 -12.12 12.04 4.99
C VAL A 57 -12.32 13.30 5.83
N ARG A 58 -11.77 13.35 7.05
CA ARG A 58 -11.85 14.53 7.93
C ARG A 58 -11.12 15.74 7.36
N ILE A 59 -9.93 15.53 6.80
CA ILE A 59 -9.07 16.59 6.25
C ILE A 59 -9.63 17.13 4.93
N PHE A 60 -9.93 16.24 3.98
CA PHE A 60 -10.24 16.63 2.61
C PHE A 60 -11.72 16.77 2.32
N ARG A 61 -12.61 16.21 3.16
CA ARG A 61 -14.07 16.27 3.02
C ARG A 61 -14.52 16.02 1.57
N PRO A 62 -14.24 14.81 1.03
CA PRO A 62 -14.43 14.54 -0.40
C PRO A 62 -15.88 14.79 -0.81
N GLY A 63 -16.07 15.66 -1.81
CA GLY A 63 -17.36 15.87 -2.48
C GLY A 63 -17.65 14.83 -3.56
N PRO A 64 -18.83 14.90 -4.21
CA PRO A 64 -19.19 14.02 -5.33
C PRO A 64 -18.32 14.26 -6.58
N GLU A 65 -17.73 15.45 -6.70
CA GLU A 65 -16.86 15.82 -7.81
C GLU A 65 -15.43 15.34 -7.61
N LYS A 66 -14.72 15.13 -8.73
CA LYS A 66 -13.29 14.85 -8.71
C LYS A 66 -12.54 16.13 -8.35
N VAL A 67 -11.94 16.19 -7.17
CA VAL A 67 -11.10 17.32 -6.76
C VAL A 67 -9.64 16.90 -6.76
N ILE A 68 -8.80 17.82 -7.25
CA ILE A 68 -7.35 17.76 -7.18
C ILE A 68 -6.93 18.89 -6.24
N VAL A 69 -6.25 18.55 -5.14
CA VAL A 69 -5.83 19.54 -4.14
C VAL A 69 -4.35 19.36 -3.85
N ASP A 70 -3.61 20.47 -3.88
CA ASP A 70 -2.25 20.55 -3.37
C ASP A 70 -2.28 21.03 -1.92
N VAL A 71 -1.72 20.25 -1.00
CA VAL A 71 -1.61 20.61 0.42
C VAL A 71 -0.18 20.44 0.92
N PRO A 72 0.31 21.28 1.83
CA PRO A 72 1.60 21.05 2.47
C PRO A 72 1.53 19.79 3.36
N ALA A 73 2.49 18.91 3.21
CA ALA A 73 2.69 17.74 4.05
C ALA A 73 4.05 17.80 4.74
N ILE A 74 4.08 17.32 5.98
CA ILE A 74 5.28 17.21 6.80
C ILE A 74 5.77 15.76 6.76
N LEU A 75 7.06 15.57 6.55
CA LEU A 75 7.70 14.26 6.57
C LEU A 75 8.43 14.05 7.89
N ILE A 76 8.15 12.95 8.58
CA ILE A 76 8.74 12.64 9.90
C ILE A 76 9.26 11.22 9.90
N ARG A 77 10.52 11.02 10.32
CA ARG A 77 11.08 9.69 10.55
C ARG A 77 10.39 8.98 11.71
N ASP A 78 10.14 7.69 11.55
CA ASP A 78 9.56 6.82 12.59
C ASP A 78 10.44 5.59 12.86
N PRO A 79 11.58 5.79 13.55
CA PRO A 79 12.52 4.71 13.86
C PRO A 79 11.96 3.67 14.85
N ARG A 80 10.79 3.93 15.44
CA ARG A 80 10.11 3.04 16.39
C ARG A 80 9.02 2.21 15.71
N ASN A 81 8.84 2.37 14.40
CA ASN A 81 7.88 1.58 13.65
C ASN A 81 8.26 0.09 13.72
N ARG A 82 7.30 -0.75 14.11
CA ARG A 82 7.53 -2.18 14.34
C ARG A 82 7.84 -2.98 13.07
N TYR A 83 7.50 -2.46 11.90
CA TYR A 83 7.62 -3.16 10.62
C TYR A 83 8.86 -2.72 9.84
N ASP A 84 9.18 -1.43 9.88
CA ASP A 84 10.32 -0.85 9.16
C ASP A 84 10.95 0.29 9.99
N PRO A 85 12.16 0.11 10.54
CA PRO A 85 12.84 1.16 11.31
C PRO A 85 13.26 2.37 10.45
N ASN A 86 13.15 2.30 9.13
CA ASN A 86 13.36 3.43 8.23
C ASN A 86 12.06 4.12 7.82
N ALA A 87 10.91 3.72 8.37
CA ALA A 87 9.62 4.27 7.99
C ALA A 87 9.61 5.81 8.09
N VAL A 88 9.06 6.45 7.05
CA VAL A 88 8.84 7.89 7.03
C VAL A 88 7.35 8.16 6.95
N GLN A 89 6.83 8.81 7.97
CA GLN A 89 5.45 9.25 8.06
C GLN A 89 5.21 10.45 7.16
N VAL A 90 4.06 10.44 6.48
CA VAL A 90 3.52 11.59 5.76
C VAL A 90 2.37 12.15 6.58
N ARG A 91 2.49 13.40 7.04
CA ARG A 91 1.48 14.05 7.88
C ARG A 91 0.92 15.30 7.22
N VAL A 92 -0.39 15.50 7.34
CA VAL A 92 -1.11 16.70 6.90
C VAL A 92 -1.90 17.22 8.08
N GLN A 93 -1.74 18.50 8.43
CA GLN A 93 -2.40 19.10 9.62
C GLN A 93 -2.21 18.25 10.89
N ASP A 94 -0.97 17.81 11.16
CA ASP A 94 -0.60 16.92 12.26
C ASP A 94 -1.32 15.55 12.29
N ARG A 95 -1.95 15.13 11.21
CA ARG A 95 -2.58 13.81 11.08
C ARG A 95 -1.78 12.95 10.15
N LEU A 96 -1.53 11.71 10.57
CA LEU A 96 -0.88 10.70 9.75
C LEU A 96 -1.81 10.30 8.60
N VAL A 97 -1.36 10.51 7.37
CA VAL A 97 -2.12 10.15 6.16
C VAL A 97 -1.56 8.92 5.45
N GLY A 98 -0.32 8.54 5.75
CA GLY A 98 0.34 7.34 5.23
C GLY A 98 1.84 7.40 5.42
N TYR A 99 2.55 6.57 4.66
CA TYR A 99 4.01 6.41 4.75
C TYR A 99 4.65 6.47 3.37
N ILE A 100 5.93 6.82 3.32
CA ILE A 100 6.77 6.60 2.14
C ILE A 100 6.87 5.08 1.89
N PRO A 101 6.85 4.60 0.63
CA PRO A 101 7.01 3.19 0.31
C PRO A 101 8.29 2.60 0.93
N ALA A 102 8.20 1.38 1.45
CA ALA A 102 9.29 0.72 2.17
C ALA A 102 10.57 0.58 1.32
N GLU A 103 10.45 0.49 -0.01
CA GLU A 103 11.59 0.39 -0.92
C GLU A 103 12.42 1.68 -0.96
N LEU A 104 11.81 2.83 -0.66
CA LEU A 104 12.44 4.14 -0.67
C LEU A 104 12.69 4.70 0.74
N ALA A 105 12.07 4.09 1.75
CA ALA A 105 12.15 4.52 3.13
C ALA A 105 13.60 4.64 3.67
N PRO A 106 14.55 3.73 3.38
CA PRO A 106 15.94 3.88 3.83
C PRO A 106 16.63 5.14 3.29
N GLU A 107 16.49 5.42 1.98
CA GLU A 107 17.11 6.56 1.32
C GLU A 107 16.50 7.88 1.86
N TRP A 108 15.17 7.91 2.00
CA TRP A 108 14.45 9.06 2.57
C TRP A 108 14.75 9.27 4.06
N SER A 109 14.84 8.21 4.84
CA SER A 109 15.18 8.27 6.26
C SER A 109 16.59 8.81 6.49
N ALA A 110 17.57 8.41 5.68
CA ALA A 110 18.92 8.97 5.73
C ALA A 110 18.93 10.46 5.36
N TYR A 111 18.22 10.84 4.30
CA TYR A 111 18.11 12.24 3.89
C TYR A 111 17.49 13.11 4.99
N LEU A 112 16.34 12.67 5.55
CA LEU A 112 15.63 13.40 6.59
C LEU A 112 16.46 13.52 7.88
N ALA A 113 17.30 12.54 8.21
CA ALA A 113 18.22 12.66 9.33
C ALA A 113 19.17 13.86 9.15
N GLY A 114 19.65 14.11 7.93
CA GLY A 114 20.49 15.26 7.61
C GLY A 114 19.75 16.60 7.69
N VAL A 115 18.45 16.62 7.40
CA VAL A 115 17.59 17.80 7.57
C VAL A 115 17.31 18.07 9.05
N GLU A 116 16.96 17.02 9.81
CA GLU A 116 16.71 17.07 11.26
C GLU A 116 17.97 17.51 12.03
N ALA A 117 19.15 17.05 11.63
CA ALA A 117 20.42 17.45 12.24
C ALA A 117 20.71 18.96 12.12
N LYS A 118 20.06 19.66 11.16
CA LYS A 118 20.14 21.12 10.99
C LYS A 118 19.05 21.86 11.78
N GLY A 119 18.24 21.16 12.58
CA GLY A 119 17.12 21.73 13.32
C GLY A 119 15.93 22.12 12.44
N MET A 120 15.84 21.57 11.22
CA MET A 120 14.76 21.85 10.28
C MET A 120 13.78 20.68 10.20
N THR A 121 12.54 20.97 9.79
CA THR A 121 11.53 19.96 9.48
C THR A 121 11.26 19.92 7.98
N ALA A 122 11.31 18.75 7.37
CA ALA A 122 11.04 18.60 5.95
C ALA A 122 9.56 18.79 5.62
N ARG A 123 9.28 19.66 4.65
CA ARG A 123 7.95 19.94 4.12
C ARG A 123 7.94 19.67 2.62
N ALA A 124 6.90 19.01 2.13
CA ALA A 124 6.70 18.71 0.71
C ALA A 124 5.27 19.07 0.30
N THR A 125 5.05 19.29 -0.99
CA THR A 125 3.68 19.46 -1.52
C THR A 125 3.06 18.09 -1.76
N LEU A 126 1.96 17.79 -1.10
CA LEU A 126 1.18 16.58 -1.33
C LEU A 126 0.06 16.88 -2.32
N HIS A 127 0.09 16.17 -3.45
CA HIS A 127 -0.91 16.22 -4.49
C HIS A 127 -1.95 15.11 -4.27
N VAL A 128 -3.18 15.52 -3.95
CA VAL A 128 -4.27 14.63 -3.53
C VAL A 128 -5.29 14.54 -4.64
N TRP A 129 -5.55 13.31 -5.08
CA TRP A 129 -6.66 13.00 -5.98
C TRP A 129 -7.66 12.18 -5.20
N HIS A 130 -8.92 12.61 -5.18
CA HIS A 130 -9.99 11.73 -4.73
C HIS A 130 -11.04 11.56 -5.83
N ARG A 131 -11.60 10.35 -5.88
CA ARG A 131 -12.75 10.04 -6.74
C ARG A 131 -13.79 9.33 -5.91
N HIS A 132 -15.00 9.87 -5.91
CA HIS A 132 -16.17 9.11 -5.47
C HIS A 132 -16.53 8.14 -6.59
N ALA A 133 -16.45 6.84 -6.34
CA ALA A 133 -17.01 5.88 -7.29
C ALA A 133 -18.53 5.84 -7.10
N LYS A 134 -19.27 5.78 -8.21
CA LYS A 134 -20.75 5.82 -8.21
C LYS A 134 -21.38 4.66 -7.42
N TYR A 135 -20.64 3.57 -7.22
CA TYR A 135 -21.08 2.33 -6.58
C TYR A 135 -20.17 1.91 -5.41
N ASP A 136 -19.21 2.75 -5.02
CA ASP A 136 -18.31 2.48 -3.91
C ASP A 136 -18.73 3.41 -2.76
N GLU A 137 -19.11 2.84 -1.62
CA GLU A 137 -19.44 3.60 -0.41
C GLU A 137 -18.22 4.33 0.15
N HIS A 138 -17.03 4.02 -0.38
CA HIS A 138 -15.77 4.60 0.05
C HIS A 138 -15.12 5.45 -1.04
N ALA A 139 -14.76 6.68 -0.67
CA ALA A 139 -13.91 7.53 -1.50
C ALA A 139 -12.52 6.90 -1.64
N ARG A 140 -12.03 6.78 -2.87
CA ARG A 140 -10.64 6.35 -3.14
C ARG A 140 -9.73 7.56 -3.20
N PHE A 141 -8.68 7.53 -2.39
CA PHE A 141 -7.66 8.57 -2.34
C PHE A 141 -6.36 8.08 -2.96
N TYR A 142 -5.83 8.85 -3.92
CA TYR A 142 -4.48 8.68 -4.45
C TYR A 142 -3.66 9.89 -4.02
N LEU A 143 -2.67 9.62 -3.17
CA LEU A 143 -1.79 10.63 -2.59
C LEU A 143 -0.42 10.50 -3.23
N ASN A 144 0.06 11.59 -3.82
CA ASN A 144 1.42 11.65 -4.36
C ASN A 144 2.14 12.86 -3.78
N LEU A 145 3.26 12.64 -3.11
CA LEU A 145 4.16 13.72 -2.75
C LEU A 145 4.85 14.24 -4.00
N ARG A 146 4.86 15.55 -4.18
CA ARG A 146 5.73 16.23 -5.14
C ARG A 146 7.06 16.44 -4.46
N VAL A 147 8.01 15.61 -4.84
CA VAL A 147 9.37 15.57 -4.30
C VAL A 147 10.35 15.46 -5.44
N GLU A 148 11.64 15.66 -5.19
CA GLU A 148 12.63 15.27 -6.19
C GLU A 148 12.44 13.80 -6.57
N ASP A 149 12.51 13.49 -7.87
CA ASP A 149 12.32 12.14 -8.42
C ASP A 149 13.31 11.11 -7.85
N ALA A 150 14.30 11.58 -7.07
CA ALA A 150 15.28 10.79 -6.36
C ALA A 150 15.49 11.34 -4.94
N PRO A 151 15.80 10.49 -3.95
CA PRO A 151 16.50 10.98 -2.78
C PRO A 151 17.81 11.64 -3.23
N PRO A 152 18.26 12.71 -2.55
CA PRO A 152 19.47 13.40 -2.97
C PRO A 152 20.65 12.45 -2.99
N GLY A 153 21.24 12.28 -4.18
CA GLY A 153 22.37 11.38 -4.43
C GLY A 153 22.15 10.36 -5.55
N ARG A 154 20.93 10.19 -6.08
CA ARG A 154 20.67 9.36 -7.26
C ARG A 154 20.08 10.20 -8.39
N SER A 155 20.44 9.93 -9.63
CA SER A 155 19.85 10.62 -10.78
C SER A 155 18.51 9.96 -11.17
N ARG A 156 17.63 10.73 -11.84
CA ARG A 156 16.36 10.21 -12.35
C ARG A 156 16.56 9.03 -13.29
N ASP A 157 17.62 9.08 -14.11
CA ASP A 157 17.92 8.06 -15.10
C ASP A 157 18.40 6.77 -14.43
N GLU A 158 19.13 6.84 -13.32
CA GLU A 158 19.50 5.66 -12.51
C GLU A 158 18.28 4.96 -11.95
N ILE A 159 17.35 5.70 -11.32
CA ILE A 159 16.13 5.12 -10.75
C ILE A 159 15.26 4.51 -11.86
N ARG A 160 15.15 5.19 -13.01
CA ARG A 160 14.40 4.68 -14.16
C ARG A 160 15.05 3.40 -14.70
N ALA A 161 16.36 3.38 -14.86
CA ALA A 161 17.12 2.23 -15.34
C ALA A 161 16.95 1.04 -14.39
N GLU A 162 17.06 1.24 -13.07
CA GLU A 162 16.87 0.20 -12.07
C GLU A 162 15.45 -0.37 -12.11
N ARG A 163 14.42 0.47 -12.22
CA ARG A 163 13.01 0.01 -12.36
C ARG A 163 12.79 -0.80 -13.62
N VAL A 164 13.39 -0.39 -14.74
CA VAL A 164 13.32 -1.13 -16.01
C VAL A 164 14.01 -2.48 -15.87
N ALA A 165 15.22 -2.52 -15.29
CA ALA A 165 15.97 -3.73 -15.04
C ALA A 165 15.20 -4.71 -14.12
N LYS A 166 14.65 -4.23 -13.01
CA LYS A 166 13.85 -5.04 -12.08
C LYS A 166 12.62 -5.65 -12.75
N ARG A 167 11.91 -4.87 -13.58
CA ARG A 167 10.75 -5.35 -14.35
C ARG A 167 11.15 -6.35 -15.44
N ALA A 168 12.31 -6.17 -16.07
CA ALA A 168 12.84 -7.12 -17.05
C ALA A 168 13.18 -8.46 -16.38
N ALA A 169 13.91 -8.43 -15.27
CA ALA A 169 14.25 -9.62 -14.50
C ALA A 169 13.02 -10.37 -13.97
N GLU A 170 11.99 -9.65 -13.50
CA GLU A 170 10.73 -10.28 -13.08
C GLU A 170 9.99 -10.94 -14.24
N ARG A 171 10.01 -10.32 -15.44
CA ARG A 171 9.41 -10.91 -16.64
C ARG A 171 10.15 -12.17 -17.07
N GLU A 172 11.48 -12.16 -17.05
CA GLU A 172 12.31 -13.33 -17.35
C GLU A 172 12.03 -14.46 -16.36
N ARG A 173 11.99 -14.18 -15.06
CA ARG A 173 11.63 -15.18 -14.04
C ARG A 173 10.26 -15.81 -14.30
N ARG A 174 9.24 -14.98 -14.59
CA ARG A 174 7.89 -15.48 -14.94
C ARG A 174 7.84 -16.22 -16.28
N ALA A 175 8.76 -15.93 -17.19
CA ALA A 175 8.87 -16.67 -18.45
C ALA A 175 9.46 -18.07 -18.19
N MET A 176 10.54 -18.14 -17.39
CA MET A 176 11.14 -19.42 -16.99
C MET A 176 10.17 -20.31 -16.21
N GLU A 177 9.46 -19.76 -15.22
CA GLU A 177 8.47 -20.49 -14.43
C GLU A 177 7.30 -21.04 -15.30
N ARG A 178 6.88 -20.26 -16.31
CA ARG A 178 5.86 -20.73 -17.27
C ARG A 178 6.40 -21.84 -18.18
N ALA A 179 7.63 -21.69 -18.68
CA ALA A 179 8.25 -22.71 -19.53
C ALA A 179 8.43 -24.03 -18.76
N GLU A 180 8.91 -23.97 -17.51
CA GLU A 180 9.03 -25.16 -16.63
C GLU A 180 7.67 -25.82 -16.38
N ARG A 181 6.62 -25.02 -16.12
CA ARG A 181 5.27 -25.55 -15.95
C ARG A 181 4.72 -26.18 -17.23
N GLU A 182 4.94 -25.56 -18.38
CA GLU A 182 4.52 -26.09 -19.68
C GLU A 182 5.24 -27.41 -20.01
N GLU A 183 6.53 -27.51 -19.70
CA GLU A 183 7.32 -28.74 -19.84
C GLU A 183 6.81 -29.84 -18.90
N ALA A 184 6.53 -29.51 -17.64
CA ALA A 184 5.95 -30.44 -16.68
C ALA A 184 4.55 -30.94 -17.10
N ASP A 185 3.68 -30.04 -17.56
CA ASP A 185 2.35 -30.39 -18.06
C ASP A 185 2.44 -31.26 -19.33
N ALA A 186 3.42 -31.00 -20.22
CA ALA A 186 3.67 -31.81 -21.41
C ALA A 186 4.18 -33.22 -21.07
N ALA A 187 5.14 -33.33 -20.14
CA ALA A 187 5.66 -34.61 -19.66
C ALA A 187 4.56 -35.43 -18.97
N GLN A 188 3.71 -34.80 -18.16
CA GLN A 188 2.55 -35.44 -17.53
C GLN A 188 1.55 -35.95 -18.57
N ALA A 189 1.27 -35.16 -19.61
CA ALA A 189 0.39 -35.55 -20.69
C ALA A 189 0.95 -36.73 -21.49
N GLU A 190 2.27 -36.79 -21.72
CA GLU A 190 2.94 -37.92 -22.35
C GLU A 190 2.86 -39.19 -21.49
N ALA A 191 3.12 -39.08 -20.18
CA ALA A 191 2.97 -40.19 -19.24
C ALA A 191 1.53 -40.74 -19.22
N TRP A 192 0.52 -39.87 -19.28
CA TRP A 192 -0.87 -40.29 -19.40
C TRP A 192 -1.16 -41.02 -20.71
N ARG A 193 -0.65 -40.52 -21.85
CA ARG A 193 -0.80 -41.23 -23.14
C ARG A 193 -0.18 -42.62 -23.09
N ALA A 194 1.01 -42.76 -22.51
CA ALA A 194 1.69 -44.04 -22.35
C ALA A 194 0.88 -45.03 -21.48
N ALA A 195 0.13 -44.53 -20.51
CA ALA A 195 -0.75 -45.32 -19.66
C ALA A 195 -2.14 -45.62 -20.26
N GLY A 196 -2.42 -45.20 -21.50
CA GLY A 196 -3.77 -45.32 -22.09
C GLY A 196 -4.80 -44.36 -21.48
N LEU A 197 -4.34 -43.30 -20.83
CA LEU A 197 -5.16 -42.26 -20.22
C LEU A 197 -5.20 -41.01 -21.11
N CYS A 198 -6.22 -40.18 -20.93
CA CYS A 198 -6.38 -38.96 -21.71
C CYS A 198 -5.46 -37.84 -21.23
N PRO A 199 -4.74 -37.16 -22.14
CA PRO A 199 -3.73 -36.14 -21.81
C PRO A 199 -4.30 -34.87 -21.15
N GLY A 200 -5.62 -34.63 -21.20
CA GLY A 200 -6.24 -33.45 -20.59
C GLY A 200 -6.96 -33.71 -19.27
N CYS A 201 -7.44 -34.94 -19.03
CA CYS A 201 -8.27 -35.28 -17.87
C CYS A 201 -7.62 -36.35 -16.97
N GLY A 202 -6.63 -37.09 -17.45
CA GLY A 202 -6.09 -38.29 -16.78
C GLY A 202 -7.07 -39.47 -16.71
N GLY A 203 -8.27 -39.34 -17.28
CA GLY A 203 -9.31 -40.37 -17.29
C GLY A 203 -9.03 -41.47 -18.30
N PRO A 204 -9.60 -42.68 -18.10
CA PRO A 204 -9.44 -43.80 -19.03
C PRO A 204 -10.00 -43.44 -20.40
N VAL A 205 -9.34 -43.97 -21.43
CA VAL A 205 -9.73 -43.75 -22.82
C VAL A 205 -10.32 -45.04 -23.36
N GLU A 206 -11.63 -45.02 -23.63
CA GLU A 206 -12.28 -46.15 -24.28
C GLU A 206 -12.11 -46.06 -25.80
N GLN A 207 -11.67 -47.15 -26.42
CA GLN A 207 -11.70 -47.32 -27.88
C GLN A 207 -13.04 -47.96 -28.26
N SER A 208 -14.03 -47.15 -28.66
CA SER A 208 -15.24 -47.69 -29.29
C SER A 208 -14.99 -47.94 -30.78
N GLY A 209 -14.67 -49.21 -31.11
CA GLY A 209 -14.43 -49.66 -32.48
C GLY A 209 -15.70 -50.12 -33.18
N GLY A 210 -16.34 -49.23 -33.96
CA GLY A 210 -17.17 -49.63 -35.10
C GLY A 210 -16.31 -49.82 -36.35
N ARG A 211 -16.85 -50.40 -37.45
CA ARG A 211 -16.16 -50.64 -38.75
C ARG A 211 -15.66 -49.36 -39.49
N GLY A 212 -15.54 -48.22 -38.81
CA GLY A 212 -15.00 -46.95 -39.31
C GLY A 212 -13.77 -46.49 -38.50
N ARG A 213 -13.26 -45.28 -38.78
CA ARG A 213 -12.12 -44.73 -38.04
C ARG A 213 -12.40 -44.73 -36.52
N PRO A 214 -11.55 -45.35 -35.69
CA PRO A 214 -11.76 -45.38 -34.24
C PRO A 214 -11.82 -43.96 -33.70
N ARG A 215 -12.88 -43.65 -32.92
CA ARG A 215 -12.98 -42.41 -32.18
C ARG A 215 -12.44 -42.65 -30.78
N ILE A 216 -11.37 -41.95 -30.45
CA ILE A 216 -10.77 -41.95 -29.11
C ILE A 216 -11.43 -40.80 -28.35
N TYR A 217 -12.24 -41.08 -27.32
CA TYR A 217 -12.83 -40.03 -26.47
C TYR A 217 -12.64 -40.34 -24.97
N CYS A 218 -12.29 -39.31 -24.18
CA CYS A 218 -12.37 -39.35 -22.70
C CYS A 218 -13.78 -38.92 -22.32
N GLU A 219 -14.54 -39.78 -21.62
CA GLU A 219 -15.90 -39.45 -21.16
C GLU A 219 -15.94 -38.17 -20.33
N VAL A 220 -14.94 -37.93 -19.48
CA VAL A 220 -14.85 -36.72 -18.65
C VAL A 220 -14.67 -35.46 -19.51
N CYS A 221 -13.83 -35.52 -20.54
CA CYS A 221 -13.65 -34.39 -21.47
C CYS A 221 -14.89 -34.18 -22.35
N HIS A 222 -15.58 -35.25 -22.72
CA HIS A 222 -16.80 -35.20 -23.51
C HIS A 222 -17.94 -34.56 -22.69
N ALA A 223 -18.14 -35.01 -21.45
CA ALA A 223 -19.14 -34.49 -20.54
C ALA A 223 -18.94 -33.00 -20.19
N ARG A 224 -17.69 -32.50 -20.17
CA ARG A 224 -17.40 -31.07 -19.96
C ARG A 224 -17.72 -30.17 -21.15
N ARG A 225 -17.92 -30.75 -22.35
CA ARG A 225 -18.22 -30.01 -23.59
C ARG A 225 -19.70 -30.05 -23.97
N ALA A 226 -20.47 -30.97 -23.40
CA ALA A 226 -21.91 -31.08 -23.55
C ALA A 226 -22.64 -30.12 -22.61
#